data_AF-A0ABC9ALD2-F1
#
_entry.id   AF-A0ABC9ALD2-F1
#
_cell.length_a   1.000
_cell.length_b   1.000
_cell.length_c   1.000
_cell.angle_alpha   90.00
_cell.angle_beta   90.00
_cell.angle_gamma   90.00
#
_symmetry.space_group_name_H-M   'P 1'
#
loop_
_entity.id
_entity.type
_entity.pdbx_description
1 polymer ?
#
loop_
_entity_poly.entity_id
_entity_poly.type
_entity_poly.pdbx_seq_one_letter_code
_entity_poly.pdbx_strand_id
1 'polypeptide(L)'
;MASSQKKLSAAAAASAAVLLLLVVAAEMVSIGEATCGHLSGDYHGPCVDDQSCRVICKHESSDNIDGACADTPPHCYCYTNC
;
A
#
# COMPACT_ATOMS: atom_id res chain seq x y z
N MET A 1 29.82 -4.49 -50.01
CA MET A 1 28.46 -4.26 -49.47
C MET A 1 28.38 -4.90 -48.08
N ALA A 2 28.80 -4.21 -47.00
CA ALA A 2 28.87 -4.83 -45.65
C ALA A 2 28.69 -3.86 -44.46
N SER A 3 28.51 -2.56 -44.72
CA SER A 3 28.45 -1.54 -43.65
C SER A 3 27.02 -1.21 -43.21
N SER A 4 26.02 -1.46 -44.07
CA SER A 4 24.61 -1.11 -43.78
C SER A 4 23.92 -2.08 -42.81
N GLN A 5 24.31 -3.37 -42.81
CA GLN A 5 23.69 -4.42 -42.00
C GLN A 5 23.97 -4.26 -40.49
N LYS A 6 25.18 -3.80 -40.12
CA LYS A 6 25.58 -3.62 -38.71
C LYS A 6 24.81 -2.51 -37.99
N LYS A 7 24.41 -1.47 -38.71
CA LYS A 7 23.68 -0.32 -38.15
C LYS A 7 22.20 -0.64 -37.91
N LEU A 8 21.63 -1.51 -38.74
CA LEU A 8 20.26 -2.00 -38.61
C LEU A 8 20.10 -2.91 -37.39
N SER A 9 21.08 -3.79 -37.13
CA SER A 9 21.06 -4.69 -35.97
C SER A 9 21.21 -3.96 -34.62
N ALA A 10 22.04 -2.91 -34.56
CA ALA A 10 22.22 -2.14 -33.34
C ALA A 10 20.97 -1.29 -32.98
N ALA A 11 20.31 -0.72 -33.99
CA ALA A 11 19.08 0.05 -33.79
C ALA A 11 17.90 -0.82 -33.35
N ALA A 12 17.77 -2.03 -33.90
CA ALA A 12 16.74 -3.00 -33.52
C ALA A 12 16.98 -3.60 -32.12
N ALA A 13 18.24 -3.82 -31.74
CA ALA A 13 18.58 -4.30 -30.40
C ALA A 13 18.34 -3.23 -29.33
N ALA A 14 18.61 -1.96 -29.64
CA ALA A 14 18.38 -0.85 -28.72
C ALA A 14 16.88 -0.63 -28.45
N SER A 15 16.02 -0.71 -29.47
CA SER A 15 14.58 -0.55 -29.29
C SER A 15 13.94 -1.70 -28.51
N ALA A 16 14.38 -2.94 -28.75
CA ALA A 16 13.92 -4.11 -27.99
C ALA A 16 14.33 -4.05 -26.51
N ALA A 17 15.55 -3.60 -26.21
CA ALA A 17 16.03 -3.43 -24.85
C ALA A 17 15.27 -2.32 -24.10
N VAL A 18 14.98 -1.19 -24.77
CA VAL A 18 14.16 -0.11 -24.21
C VAL A 18 12.72 -0.57 -23.94
N LEU A 19 12.12 -1.31 -24.87
CA LEU A 19 10.80 -1.93 -24.67
C LEU A 19 10.79 -2.92 -23.51
N LEU A 20 11.80 -3.78 -23.39
CA LEU A 20 11.95 -4.70 -22.26
C LEU A 20 12.09 -3.96 -20.93
N LEU A 21 12.91 -2.89 -20.87
CA LEU A 21 13.09 -2.07 -19.68
C LEU A 21 11.78 -1.38 -19.25
N LEU A 22 10.96 -0.91 -20.20
CA LEU A 22 9.66 -0.29 -19.91
C LEU A 22 8.64 -1.30 -19.35
N VAL A 23 8.66 -2.56 -19.80
CA VAL A 23 7.76 -3.60 -19.29
C VAL A 23 8.12 -4.01 -17.86
N VAL A 24 9.41 -4.10 -17.52
CA VAL A 24 9.84 -4.49 -16.15
C VAL A 24 9.53 -3.40 -15.12
N ALA A 25 9.49 -2.13 -15.50
CA ALA A 25 9.16 -1.02 -14.60
C ALA A 25 7.66 -0.92 -14.26
N ALA A 26 6.77 -1.53 -15.07
CA ALA A 26 5.33 -1.47 -14.88
C ALA A 26 4.82 -2.47 -13.82
N GLU A 27 5.60 -3.50 -13.50
CA GLU A 27 5.20 -4.60 -12.63
C GLU A 27 5.67 -4.39 -11.18
N MET A 28 5.46 -3.20 -10.61
CA MET A 28 5.70 -2.94 -9.19
C MET A 28 4.43 -2.45 -8.52
N VAL A 29 3.39 -3.30 -8.55
CA VAL A 29 2.26 -3.16 -7.63
C VAL A 29 2.77 -3.53 -6.25
N SER A 30 2.92 -2.49 -5.41
CA SER A 30 3.15 -2.69 -3.98
C SER A 30 1.87 -3.29 -3.42
N ILE A 31 1.87 -4.60 -3.17
CA ILE A 31 0.86 -5.25 -2.34
C ILE A 31 1.21 -4.86 -0.91
N GLY A 32 0.82 -3.64 -0.52
CA GLY A 32 0.69 -3.34 0.90
C GLY A 32 -0.36 -4.29 1.47
N GLU A 33 -0.13 -4.84 2.66
CA GLU A 33 -1.20 -5.56 3.40
C GLU A 33 -2.43 -4.64 3.45
N ALA A 34 -3.57 -5.16 3.03
CA ALA A 34 -4.79 -4.38 3.11
C ALA A 34 -5.16 -4.28 4.58
N THR A 35 -5.50 -3.09 5.04
CA THR A 35 -5.98 -2.89 6.41
C THR A 35 -7.47 -2.62 6.37
N CYS A 36 -8.20 -3.36 7.19
CA CYS A 36 -9.64 -3.22 7.31
C CYS A 36 -9.95 -2.52 8.62
N GLY A 37 -10.74 -1.44 8.55
CA GLY A 37 -11.15 -0.66 9.72
C GLY A 37 -12.55 -1.03 10.21
N HIS A 38 -12.74 -1.13 11.52
CA HIS A 38 -14.06 -1.22 12.15
C HIS A 38 -14.16 -0.28 13.36
N LEU A 39 -15.36 0.14 13.73
CA LEU A 39 -15.57 0.95 14.94
C LEU A 39 -15.22 0.12 16.20
N SER A 40 -14.54 0.76 17.14
CA SER A 40 -14.27 0.20 18.47
C SER A 40 -15.57 -0.01 19.25
N GLY A 41 -15.69 -1.15 19.94
CA GLY A 41 -16.82 -1.48 20.80
C GLY A 41 -16.70 -0.93 22.23
N ASP A 42 -15.48 -0.80 22.72
CA ASP A 42 -15.14 -0.42 24.11
C ASP A 42 -14.71 1.04 24.25
N TYR A 43 -14.37 1.74 23.15
CA TYR A 43 -14.06 3.17 23.19
C TYR A 43 -15.34 4.00 23.26
N HIS A 44 -15.46 4.81 24.31
CA HIS A 44 -16.64 5.64 24.55
C HIS A 44 -16.34 7.13 24.46
N GLY A 45 -17.22 7.86 23.79
CA GLY A 45 -17.11 9.31 23.62
C GLY A 45 -16.23 9.72 22.43
N PRO A 46 -15.97 11.03 22.28
CA PRO A 46 -15.17 11.54 21.17
C PRO A 46 -13.73 11.04 21.27
N CYS A 47 -13.20 10.60 20.14
CA CYS A 47 -11.81 10.19 20.02
C CYS A 47 -10.92 11.43 20.00
N VAL A 48 -10.03 11.55 20.99
CA VAL A 48 -9.16 12.72 21.20
C VAL A 48 -7.69 12.42 20.97
N ASP A 49 -7.33 11.14 20.95
CA ASP A 49 -5.95 10.66 20.90
C ASP A 49 -5.89 9.25 20.29
N ASP A 50 -5.10 9.11 19.22
CA ASP A 50 -4.92 7.85 18.50
C ASP A 50 -4.27 6.78 19.39
N GLN A 51 -3.41 7.19 20.33
CA GLN A 51 -2.71 6.25 21.21
C GLN A 51 -3.67 5.55 22.17
N SER A 52 -4.63 6.27 22.73
CA SER A 52 -5.70 5.74 23.58
C SER A 52 -6.62 4.81 22.79
N CYS A 53 -7.01 5.21 21.57
CA CYS A 53 -7.79 4.38 20.66
C CYS A 53 -7.07 3.06 20.34
N ARG A 54 -5.79 3.12 19.96
CA ARG A 54 -4.95 1.95 19.67
C ARG A 54 -4.85 0.98 20.85
N VAL A 55 -4.69 1.48 22.08
CA VAL A 55 -4.59 0.63 23.27
C VAL A 55 -5.90 -0.12 23.51
N ILE A 56 -7.04 0.56 23.36
CA ILE A 56 -8.36 -0.07 23.49
C ILE A 56 -8.57 -1.11 22.39
N CYS A 57 -8.28 -0.78 21.13
CA CYS A 57 -8.38 -1.72 20.02
C CYS A 57 -7.57 -3.00 20.25
N LYS A 58 -6.34 -2.88 20.76
CA LYS A 58 -5.50 -4.04 21.11
C LYS A 58 -6.00 -4.84 22.32
N HIS A 59 -6.83 -4.24 23.17
CA HIS A 59 -7.51 -4.94 24.27
C HIS A 59 -8.72 -5.71 23.74
N GLU A 60 -9.51 -5.10 22.85
CA GLU A 60 -10.73 -5.70 22.28
C GLU A 60 -10.48 -7.01 21.55
N SER A 61 -9.38 -7.09 20.80
CA SER A 61 -9.00 -8.31 20.06
C SER A 61 -7.50 -8.36 19.81
N SER A 62 -6.95 -9.58 19.81
CA SER A 62 -5.57 -9.85 19.38
C SER A 62 -5.35 -9.66 17.88
N ASP A 63 -6.42 -9.65 17.09
CA ASP A 63 -6.35 -9.48 15.63
C ASP A 63 -6.22 -8.00 15.22
N ASN A 64 -6.49 -7.09 16.15
CA ASN A 64 -6.35 -5.65 15.96
C ASN A 64 -4.86 -5.26 16.02
N ILE A 65 -4.34 -4.76 14.90
CA ILE A 65 -2.94 -4.36 14.75
C ILE A 65 -2.72 -2.89 15.07
N ASP A 66 -3.74 -2.05 14.88
CA ASP A 66 -3.68 -0.61 15.16
C ASP A 66 -5.06 -0.02 15.52
N GLY A 67 -5.06 1.27 15.87
CA GLY A 67 -6.27 2.08 16.02
C GLY A 67 -6.00 3.57 15.84
N ALA A 68 -6.98 4.31 15.29
CA ALA A 68 -6.88 5.75 15.07
C ALA A 68 -8.25 6.44 15.19
N CYS A 69 -8.21 7.73 15.51
CA CYS A 69 -9.34 8.63 15.48
C CYS A 69 -9.62 9.07 14.03
N ALA A 70 -10.84 8.84 13.56
CA ALA A 70 -11.29 9.30 12.25
C ALA A 70 -12.71 9.89 12.35
N ASP A 71 -13.18 10.54 11.29
CA ASP A 71 -14.48 11.23 11.18
C ASP A 71 -14.63 12.56 11.94
N THR A 72 -15.80 13.17 11.77
CA THR A 72 -16.22 14.39 12.46
C THR A 72 -17.71 14.26 12.86
N PRO A 73 -18.06 14.02 14.14
CA PRO A 73 -17.16 13.97 15.30
C PRO A 73 -16.22 12.77 15.26
N PRO A 74 -15.03 12.87 15.89
CA PRO A 74 -14.03 11.83 15.81
C PRO A 74 -14.47 10.58 16.59
N HIS A 75 -14.47 9.43 15.92
CA HIS A 75 -14.70 8.11 16.47
C HIS A 75 -13.41 7.28 16.41
N CYS A 76 -13.28 6.32 17.32
CA CYS A 76 -12.16 5.39 17.34
C CYS A 76 -12.43 4.22 16.39
N TYR A 77 -11.51 3.99 15.45
CA TYR A 77 -11.50 2.84 14.55
C TYR A 77 -10.32 1.92 14.87
N CYS A 78 -10.59 0.62 14.92
CA CYS A 78 -9.61 -0.44 15.04
C CYS A 78 -9.28 -1.01 13.66
N TYR A 79 -8.01 -1.34 13.43
CA TYR A 79 -7.53 -1.87 12.16
C TYR A 79 -7.01 -3.30 12.32
N THR A 80 -7.43 -4.18 11.41
CA THR A 80 -6.93 -5.55 11.29
C THR A 80 -6.28 -5.75 9.93
N ASN A 81 -5.45 -6.79 9.79
CA ASN A 81 -5.02 -7.26 8.48
C ASN A 81 -6.18 -7.93 7.73
N CYS A 82 -6.29 -7.61 6.45
CA CYS A 82 -7.13 -8.25 5.45
C CYS A 82 -6.36 -8.29 4.10
#